data_AF-A0A1Q4R8Y4-F1
#
_entry.id   AF-A0A1Q4R8Y4-F1
#
_cell.length_a   1.000
_cell.length_b   1.000
_cell.length_c   1.000
_cell.angle_alpha   90.00
_cell.angle_beta   90.00
_cell.angle_gamma   90.00
#
_symmetry.space_group_name_H-M   'P 1'
#
loop_
_entity.id
_entity.type
_entity.pdbx_description
1 polymer ?
#
loop_
_entity_poly.entity_id
_entity_poly.type
_entity_poly.pdbx_seq_one_letter_code
_entity_poly.pdbx_strand_id
1 'polypeptide(L)'
;MLLLLEKSSTPEIRLTRAVFIGSLIFLCRMDYAVILAPIVSLLCFQTKSVKKSLLGILVGGIPAFSWLLFSLIYYGTVFPNTYFAKLSTNIPKIQYLYQGLLYVYDSSLYDSFTLATIVTATIYTIFFLKDNTRKSVATGVILYCLYIVNIGGDFMSGRYFAIPLYISVFLLSDLFVRLNRKSLIAVVMVAYFSCANIISISLPSSRVIHAHGINNEQAFYYGRDGNAAFSFGLLAPNRDYPDVTNWRRDTEPNVIDDVQIRCGLLGNHALSSKPNTHWIDPCGLTDPLLARLPIDTSIDSTDGNRFGWRIGHIKRRVPEGYAESIASGVNVIQDPDIARFYDLIKVVVSDPVFSRKRLVYLFKFSGIKTFEDFKSSSFKE
;
A
#
# COMPACT_ATOMS: atom_id res chain seq x y z
N MET A 1 16.63 10.40 -9.45
CA MET A 1 17.20 9.10 -9.90
C MET A 1 18.16 9.25 -11.07
N LEU A 2 17.77 9.88 -12.20
CA LEU A 2 18.65 10.03 -13.37
C LEU A 2 19.83 11.00 -13.15
N LEU A 3 19.68 12.03 -12.30
CA LEU A 3 20.77 12.91 -11.86
C LEU A 3 21.83 12.21 -11.00
N LEU A 4 21.51 11.07 -10.38
CA LEU A 4 22.44 10.29 -9.54
C LEU A 4 23.14 9.16 -10.32
N LEU A 5 22.76 8.99 -11.59
CA LEU A 5 23.42 8.11 -12.56
C LEU A 5 24.32 8.90 -13.50
N GLU A 6 24.99 9.93 -12.96
CA GLU A 6 26.06 10.65 -13.63
C GLU A 6 26.98 9.66 -14.37
N LYS A 7 27.05 9.80 -15.70
CA LYS A 7 27.83 8.90 -16.56
C LYS A 7 29.34 8.93 -16.25
N SER A 8 29.80 9.91 -15.47
CA SER A 8 31.18 10.05 -15.00
C SER A 8 31.58 9.00 -13.96
N SER A 9 30.63 8.39 -13.25
CA SER A 9 30.91 7.40 -12.21
C SER A 9 31.02 5.97 -12.77
N THR A 10 31.82 5.12 -12.14
CA THR A 10 31.94 3.71 -12.56
C THR A 10 30.61 2.96 -12.40
N PRO A 11 30.34 1.90 -13.19
CA PRO A 11 29.11 1.12 -13.09
C PRO A 11 28.81 0.60 -11.68
N GLU A 12 29.83 0.22 -10.91
CA GLU A 12 29.70 -0.26 -9.53
C GLU A 12 29.14 0.81 -8.59
N ILE A 13 29.66 2.03 -8.68
CA ILE A 13 29.22 3.16 -7.87
C ILE A 13 27.79 3.54 -8.25
N ARG A 14 27.48 3.55 -9.55
CA ARG A 14 26.13 3.83 -10.06
C ARG A 14 25.12 2.79 -9.56
N LEU A 15 25.48 1.51 -9.59
CA LEU A 15 24.64 0.43 -9.03
C LEU A 15 24.40 0.63 -7.53
N THR A 16 25.46 0.83 -6.76
CA THR A 16 25.37 0.99 -5.29
C THR A 16 24.48 2.18 -4.92
N ARG A 17 24.64 3.32 -5.59
CA ARG A 17 23.79 4.50 -5.41
C ARG A 17 22.34 4.24 -5.81
N ALA A 18 22.11 3.57 -6.94
CA ALA A 18 20.76 3.24 -7.39
C ALA A 18 20.04 2.31 -6.41
N VAL A 19 20.73 1.29 -5.89
CA VAL A 19 20.18 0.40 -4.86
C VAL A 19 19.97 1.14 -3.55
N PHE A 20 20.87 2.04 -3.15
CA PHE A 20 20.68 2.87 -1.96
C PHE A 20 19.41 3.72 -2.03
N ILE A 21 19.23 4.47 -3.10
CA ILE A 21 18.00 5.25 -3.31
C ILE A 21 16.79 4.32 -3.38
N GLY A 22 16.93 3.19 -4.08
CA GLY A 22 15.87 2.19 -4.19
C GLY A 22 15.47 1.61 -2.84
N SER A 23 16.42 1.42 -1.94
CA SER A 23 16.17 0.96 -0.57
C SER A 23 15.39 2.00 0.24
N LEU A 24 15.69 3.29 0.09
CA LEU A 24 14.92 4.37 0.73
C LEU A 24 13.49 4.45 0.17
N ILE A 25 13.34 4.31 -1.15
CA ILE A 25 12.03 4.25 -1.80
C ILE A 25 11.23 3.04 -1.30
N PHE A 26 11.88 1.88 -1.14
CA PHE A 26 11.28 0.67 -0.61
C PHE A 26 10.73 0.86 0.81
N LEU A 27 11.41 1.65 1.66
CA LEU A 27 10.93 1.99 3.01
C LEU A 27 9.62 2.78 2.98
N CYS A 28 9.40 3.61 1.96
CA CYS A 28 8.12 4.30 1.78
C CYS A 28 7.07 3.36 1.23
N ARG A 29 7.42 2.57 0.19
CA ARG A 29 6.52 1.67 -0.52
C ARG A 29 7.29 0.54 -1.22
N MET A 30 7.06 -0.68 -0.75
CA MET A 30 7.79 -1.88 -1.21
C MET A 30 7.50 -2.23 -2.68
N ASP A 31 6.29 -1.93 -3.17
CA ASP A 31 5.86 -2.24 -4.54
C ASP A 31 6.58 -1.41 -5.62
N TYR A 32 7.18 -0.27 -5.26
CA TYR A 32 8.04 0.49 -6.17
C TYR A 32 9.33 -0.24 -6.54
N ALA A 33 9.66 -1.35 -5.88
CA ALA A 33 10.70 -2.26 -6.36
C ALA A 33 10.47 -2.72 -7.81
N VAL A 34 9.20 -2.84 -8.26
CA VAL A 34 8.86 -3.19 -9.66
C VAL A 34 9.35 -2.12 -10.64
N ILE A 35 9.22 -0.83 -10.29
CA ILE A 35 9.70 0.29 -11.11
C ILE A 35 11.22 0.30 -11.18
N LEU A 36 11.88 -0.04 -10.06
CA LEU A 36 13.34 0.01 -9.92
C LEU A 36 14.05 -1.21 -10.53
N ALA A 37 13.37 -2.36 -10.63
CA ALA A 37 13.98 -3.61 -11.05
C ALA A 37 14.69 -3.54 -12.43
N PRO A 38 14.13 -2.90 -13.47
CA PRO A 38 14.81 -2.83 -14.77
C PRO A 38 16.09 -1.98 -14.75
N ILE A 39 16.10 -0.84 -14.04
CA ILE A 39 17.30 0.01 -13.96
C ILE A 39 18.40 -0.66 -13.13
N VAL A 40 18.03 -1.33 -12.02
CA VAL A 40 18.99 -2.11 -11.21
C VAL A 40 19.56 -3.26 -12.04
N SER A 41 18.71 -3.98 -12.77
CA SER A 41 19.14 -5.05 -13.69
C SER A 41 20.14 -4.54 -14.72
N LEU A 42 19.83 -3.43 -15.41
CA LEU A 42 20.73 -2.79 -16.37
C LEU A 42 22.10 -2.46 -15.76
N LEU A 43 22.14 -1.92 -14.55
CA LEU A 43 23.38 -1.55 -13.86
C LEU A 43 24.19 -2.79 -13.42
N CYS A 44 23.52 -3.87 -13.01
CA CYS A 44 24.16 -5.16 -12.77
C CYS A 44 24.83 -5.70 -14.04
N PHE A 45 24.14 -5.63 -15.19
CA PHE A 45 24.71 -6.04 -16.49
C PHE A 45 25.90 -5.16 -16.89
N GLN A 46 25.82 -3.83 -16.67
CA GLN A 46 26.91 -2.90 -16.98
C GLN A 46 28.15 -3.09 -16.09
N THR A 47 27.98 -3.61 -14.88
CA THR A 47 29.08 -3.87 -13.93
C THR A 47 29.98 -5.02 -14.37
N LYS A 48 29.47 -5.96 -15.19
CA LYS A 48 30.22 -7.11 -15.74
C LYS A 48 30.93 -7.99 -14.70
N SER A 49 30.51 -7.94 -13.43
CA SER A 49 31.09 -8.73 -12.34
C SER A 49 30.03 -9.04 -11.28
N VAL A 50 29.73 -10.33 -11.10
CA VAL A 50 28.73 -10.81 -10.12
C VAL A 50 29.12 -10.39 -8.71
N LYS A 51 30.40 -10.52 -8.32
CA LYS A 51 30.90 -10.16 -7.00
C LYS A 51 30.70 -8.67 -6.70
N LYS A 52 31.06 -7.80 -7.66
CA LYS A 52 30.89 -6.34 -7.50
C LYS A 52 29.41 -5.95 -7.48
N SER A 53 28.58 -6.58 -8.31
CA SER A 53 27.13 -6.35 -8.30
C SER A 53 26.51 -6.74 -6.98
N LEU A 54 26.85 -7.91 -6.45
CA LEU A 54 26.37 -8.37 -5.14
C LEU A 54 26.81 -7.43 -4.01
N LEU A 55 28.09 -7.03 -4.00
CA LEU A 55 28.58 -6.07 -3.02
C LEU A 55 27.83 -4.73 -3.10
N GLY A 56 27.60 -4.20 -4.31
CA GLY A 56 26.85 -2.96 -4.51
C GLY A 56 25.39 -3.08 -4.06
N ILE A 57 24.74 -4.23 -4.28
CA ILE A 57 23.38 -4.51 -3.79
C ILE A 57 23.36 -4.60 -2.26
N LEU A 58 24.32 -5.31 -1.65
CA LEU A 58 24.40 -5.45 -0.20
C LEU A 58 24.64 -4.11 0.49
N VAL A 59 25.62 -3.35 0.02
CA VAL A 59 25.98 -2.04 0.58
C VAL A 59 24.88 -1.01 0.33
N GLY A 60 24.36 -0.93 -0.91
CA GLY A 60 23.24 -0.04 -1.22
C GLY A 60 21.96 -0.43 -0.47
N GLY A 61 21.72 -1.72 -0.29
CA GLY A 61 20.50 -2.24 0.33
C GLY A 61 20.44 -2.11 1.86
N ILE A 62 21.51 -1.62 2.52
CA ILE A 62 21.60 -1.51 3.98
C ILE A 62 20.33 -0.91 4.62
N PRO A 63 19.75 0.22 4.15
CA PRO A 63 18.53 0.77 4.75
C PRO A 63 17.34 -0.21 4.72
N ALA A 64 17.10 -0.87 3.58
CA ALA A 64 16.02 -1.84 3.46
C ALA A 64 16.28 -3.11 4.30
N PHE A 65 17.49 -3.66 4.26
CA PHE A 65 17.83 -4.86 5.05
C PHE A 65 17.77 -4.58 6.56
N SER A 66 18.23 -3.40 6.99
CA SER A 66 18.15 -2.98 8.40
C SER A 66 16.71 -2.85 8.85
N TRP A 67 15.84 -2.27 8.01
CA TRP A 67 14.41 -2.20 8.29
C TRP A 67 13.74 -3.58 8.36
N LEU A 68 14.06 -4.49 7.44
CA LEU A 68 13.49 -5.85 7.43
C LEU A 68 13.99 -6.70 8.61
N LEU A 69 15.24 -6.50 9.04
CA LEU A 69 15.76 -7.13 10.25
C LEU A 69 15.08 -6.56 11.49
N PHE A 70 14.95 -5.23 11.55
CA PHE A 70 14.22 -4.55 12.61
C PHE A 70 12.76 -5.01 12.66
N SER A 71 12.06 -5.11 11.51
CA SER A 71 10.66 -5.51 11.47
C SER A 71 10.48 -6.95 11.95
N LEU A 72 11.37 -7.85 11.54
CA LEU A 72 11.38 -9.22 12.03
C LEU A 72 11.55 -9.26 13.55
N ILE A 73 12.54 -8.55 14.10
CA ILE A 73 12.82 -8.55 15.54
C ILE A 73 11.71 -7.86 16.32
N TYR A 74 11.24 -6.70 15.87
CA TYR A 74 10.32 -5.85 16.62
C TYR A 74 8.86 -6.28 16.45
N TYR A 75 8.40 -6.51 15.21
CA TYR A 75 7.01 -6.90 14.93
C TYR A 75 6.81 -8.43 14.85
N GLY A 76 7.89 -9.22 14.82
CA GLY A 76 7.82 -10.68 14.76
C GLY A 76 7.65 -11.25 13.34
N THR A 77 7.53 -10.39 12.32
CA THR A 77 7.43 -10.78 10.91
C THR A 77 8.22 -9.85 10.00
N VAL A 78 8.81 -10.39 8.93
CA VAL A 78 9.55 -9.60 7.92
C VAL A 78 8.61 -8.61 7.21
N PHE A 79 7.44 -9.09 6.81
CA PHE A 79 6.44 -8.29 6.09
C PHE A 79 5.41 -7.69 7.06
N PRO A 80 4.85 -6.51 6.74
CA PRO A 80 3.85 -5.85 7.57
C PRO A 80 2.53 -6.64 7.61
N ASN A 81 1.70 -6.41 8.63
CA ASN A 81 0.42 -7.12 8.79
C ASN A 81 -0.49 -7.01 7.55
N THR A 82 -0.46 -5.85 6.88
CA THR A 82 -1.19 -5.58 5.64
C THR A 82 -0.81 -6.49 4.47
N TYR A 83 0.40 -7.08 4.46
CA TYR A 83 0.79 -8.09 3.48
C TYR A 83 -0.10 -9.33 3.61
N PHE A 84 -0.27 -9.84 4.83
CA PHE A 84 -1.09 -11.03 5.10
C PHE A 84 -2.55 -10.74 4.83
N ALA A 85 -3.07 -9.60 5.29
CA ALA A 85 -4.45 -9.22 5.04
C ALA A 85 -4.80 -9.09 3.54
N LYS A 86 -3.87 -8.64 2.70
CA LYS A 86 -4.11 -8.39 1.27
C LYS A 86 -3.79 -9.57 0.35
N LEU A 87 -2.85 -10.43 0.72
CA LEU A 87 -2.41 -11.53 -0.16
C LEU A 87 -2.96 -12.90 0.25
N SER A 88 -3.35 -13.08 1.51
CA SER A 88 -3.94 -14.33 2.01
C SER A 88 -5.46 -14.30 1.89
N THR A 89 -5.97 -14.02 0.68
CA THR A 89 -7.41 -13.84 0.44
C THR A 89 -8.07 -15.04 -0.24
N ASN A 90 -7.30 -15.91 -0.91
CA ASN A 90 -7.81 -16.97 -1.78
C ASN A 90 -8.80 -16.50 -2.87
N ILE A 91 -8.85 -15.19 -3.15
CA ILE A 91 -9.67 -14.64 -4.22
C ILE A 91 -9.09 -15.08 -5.56
N PRO A 92 -9.91 -15.60 -6.50
CA PRO A 92 -9.43 -16.05 -7.80
C PRO A 92 -8.71 -14.94 -8.56
N LYS A 93 -7.55 -15.26 -9.14
CA LYS A 93 -6.71 -14.31 -9.86
C LYS A 93 -7.43 -13.57 -10.98
N ILE A 94 -8.37 -14.25 -11.66
CA ILE A 94 -9.16 -13.66 -12.73
C ILE A 94 -10.04 -12.50 -12.24
N GLN A 95 -10.54 -12.56 -11.00
CA GLN A 95 -11.33 -11.46 -10.43
C GLN A 95 -10.45 -10.24 -10.15
N TYR A 96 -9.22 -10.44 -9.66
CA TYR A 96 -8.24 -9.35 -9.55
C TYR A 96 -7.93 -8.74 -10.92
N LEU A 97 -7.63 -9.55 -11.95
CA LEU A 97 -7.34 -9.02 -13.28
C LEU A 97 -8.51 -8.20 -13.85
N TYR A 98 -9.74 -8.71 -13.69
CA TYR A 98 -10.96 -7.99 -14.09
C TYR A 98 -11.09 -6.65 -13.35
N GLN A 99 -10.92 -6.66 -12.02
CA GLN A 99 -10.95 -5.45 -11.20
C GLN A 99 -9.85 -4.46 -11.61
N GLY A 100 -8.66 -4.95 -11.95
CA GLY A 100 -7.53 -4.15 -12.41
C GLY A 100 -7.81 -3.47 -13.75
N LEU A 101 -8.49 -4.16 -14.67
CA LEU A 101 -8.96 -3.56 -15.93
C LEU A 101 -10.03 -2.50 -15.68
N LEU A 102 -10.95 -2.73 -14.74
CA LEU A 102 -11.91 -1.71 -14.31
C LEU A 102 -11.21 -0.48 -13.71
N TYR A 103 -10.09 -0.66 -13.00
CA TYR A 103 -9.29 0.46 -12.48
C TYR A 103 -8.64 1.31 -13.58
N VAL A 104 -8.14 0.67 -14.64
CA VAL A 104 -7.65 1.38 -15.83
C VAL A 104 -8.80 2.10 -16.53
N TYR A 105 -9.95 1.44 -16.67
CA TYR A 105 -11.14 2.02 -17.29
C TYR A 105 -11.65 3.25 -16.51
N ASP A 106 -11.79 3.14 -15.19
CA ASP A 106 -12.15 4.26 -14.30
C ASP A 106 -11.20 5.45 -14.49
N SER A 107 -9.88 5.19 -14.49
CA SER A 107 -8.89 6.23 -14.74
C SER A 107 -9.00 6.82 -16.17
N SER A 108 -9.40 6.03 -17.17
CA SER A 108 -9.60 6.55 -18.52
C SER A 108 -10.81 7.48 -18.65
N LEU A 109 -11.84 7.31 -17.81
CA LEU A 109 -13.02 8.16 -17.78
C LEU A 109 -12.78 9.45 -17.00
N TYR A 110 -12.11 9.35 -15.86
CA TYR A 110 -11.98 10.46 -14.90
C TYR A 110 -10.61 11.14 -14.91
N ASP A 111 -9.56 10.50 -15.44
CA ASP A 111 -8.20 11.04 -15.52
C ASP A 111 -7.45 10.54 -16.78
N SER A 112 -8.04 10.79 -17.95
CA SER A 112 -7.48 10.34 -19.24
C SER A 112 -6.11 10.97 -19.51
N PHE A 113 -5.84 12.16 -18.96
CA PHE A 113 -4.57 12.86 -19.14
C PHE A 113 -3.40 12.10 -18.51
N THR A 114 -3.61 11.51 -17.33
CA THR A 114 -2.60 10.67 -16.68
C THR A 114 -2.22 9.48 -17.56
N LEU A 115 -3.21 8.73 -18.05
CA LEU A 115 -2.95 7.56 -18.89
C LEU A 115 -2.31 7.96 -20.22
N ALA A 116 -2.81 9.03 -20.87
CA ALA A 116 -2.24 9.54 -22.11
C ALA A 116 -0.77 9.93 -21.92
N THR A 117 -0.44 10.64 -20.84
CA THR A 117 0.94 11.04 -20.54
C THR A 117 1.85 9.83 -20.33
N ILE A 118 1.39 8.82 -19.60
CA ILE A 118 2.14 7.57 -19.38
C ILE A 118 2.40 6.84 -20.70
N VAL A 119 1.38 6.70 -21.53
CA VAL A 119 1.48 6.01 -22.84
C VAL A 119 2.41 6.79 -23.77
N THR A 120 2.24 8.10 -23.90
CA THR A 120 3.10 8.94 -24.75
C THR A 120 4.54 8.93 -24.28
N ALA A 121 4.80 9.05 -22.98
CA ALA A 121 6.16 9.04 -22.43
C ALA A 121 6.88 7.71 -22.64
N THR A 122 6.18 6.59 -22.41
CA THR A 122 6.75 5.25 -22.57
C THR A 122 7.03 4.95 -24.04
N ILE A 123 6.09 5.22 -24.95
CA ILE A 123 6.30 5.07 -26.40
C ILE A 123 7.46 5.96 -26.87
N TYR A 124 7.45 7.25 -26.54
CA TYR A 124 8.50 8.18 -26.94
C TYR A 124 9.89 7.69 -26.48
N THR A 125 10.00 7.31 -25.21
CA THR A 125 11.28 6.88 -24.61
C THR A 125 11.80 5.58 -25.21
N ILE A 126 10.93 4.59 -25.42
CA ILE A 126 11.35 3.26 -25.92
C ILE A 126 11.77 3.33 -27.38
N PHE A 127 11.01 4.02 -28.23
CA PHE A 127 11.20 3.98 -29.67
C PHE A 127 12.07 5.12 -30.22
N PHE A 128 12.09 6.30 -29.58
CA PHE A 128 12.73 7.49 -30.16
C PHE A 128 14.00 7.94 -29.42
N LEU A 129 14.17 7.59 -28.14
CA LEU A 129 15.40 7.92 -27.41
C LEU A 129 16.47 6.85 -27.59
N LYS A 130 17.74 7.27 -27.65
CA LYS A 130 18.94 6.39 -27.69
C LYS A 130 19.63 6.32 -26.32
N ASP A 131 18.85 6.28 -25.23
CA ASP A 131 19.37 6.18 -23.87
C ASP A 131 18.79 4.97 -23.13
N ASN A 132 19.60 3.91 -23.00
CA ASN A 132 19.21 2.66 -22.32
C ASN A 132 18.81 2.89 -20.85
N THR A 133 19.36 3.91 -20.20
CA THR A 133 19.00 4.26 -18.81
C THR A 133 17.55 4.69 -18.75
N ARG A 134 17.15 5.65 -19.60
CA ARG A 134 15.76 6.11 -19.69
C ARG A 134 14.82 5.02 -20.18
N LYS A 135 15.25 4.18 -21.13
CA LYS A 135 14.47 3.02 -21.56
C LYS A 135 14.18 2.07 -20.41
N SER A 136 15.17 1.75 -19.56
CA SER A 136 14.94 0.89 -18.40
C SER A 136 13.95 1.50 -17.41
N VAL A 137 13.97 2.82 -17.20
CA VAL A 137 12.98 3.51 -16.37
C VAL A 137 11.58 3.43 -16.99
N ALA A 138 11.45 3.66 -18.30
CA ALA A 138 10.17 3.50 -19.01
C ALA A 138 9.65 2.06 -18.96
N THR A 139 10.54 1.06 -19.07
CA THR A 139 10.18 -0.35 -18.85
C THR A 139 9.67 -0.58 -17.44
N GLY A 140 10.28 0.03 -16.42
CA GLY A 140 9.80 -0.03 -15.03
C GLY A 140 8.39 0.54 -14.87
N VAL A 141 8.09 1.66 -15.54
CA VAL A 141 6.74 2.24 -15.58
C VAL A 141 5.73 1.26 -16.20
N ILE A 142 6.07 0.65 -17.35
CA ILE A 142 5.21 -0.33 -18.01
C ILE A 142 4.94 -1.53 -17.09
N LEU A 143 5.99 -2.10 -16.50
CA LEU A 143 5.87 -3.22 -15.57
C LEU A 143 5.02 -2.87 -14.35
N TYR A 144 5.13 -1.65 -13.84
CA TYR A 144 4.30 -1.21 -12.73
C TYR A 144 2.83 -1.03 -13.13
N CYS A 145 2.53 -0.52 -14.33
CA CYS A 145 1.16 -0.48 -14.83
C CYS A 145 0.56 -1.89 -15.00
N LEU A 146 1.36 -2.87 -15.47
CA LEU A 146 0.95 -4.27 -15.51
C LEU A 146 0.75 -4.84 -14.10
N TYR A 147 1.61 -4.46 -13.15
CA TYR A 147 1.50 -4.82 -11.75
C TYR A 147 0.20 -4.29 -11.11
N ILE A 148 -0.19 -3.04 -11.42
CA ILE A 148 -1.48 -2.45 -10.98
C ILE A 148 -2.64 -3.34 -11.41
N VAL A 149 -2.70 -3.74 -12.69
CA VAL A 149 -3.75 -4.66 -13.18
C VAL A 149 -3.67 -6.01 -12.48
N ASN A 150 -2.45 -6.53 -12.30
CA ASN A 150 -2.19 -7.80 -11.63
C ASN A 150 -2.71 -7.85 -10.18
N ILE A 151 -2.66 -6.75 -9.44
CA ILE A 151 -3.15 -6.69 -8.05
C ILE A 151 -4.61 -6.25 -7.92
N GLY A 152 -5.30 -6.02 -9.05
CA GLY A 152 -6.68 -5.54 -9.08
C GLY A 152 -6.84 -4.04 -8.85
N GLY A 153 -5.79 -3.27 -9.07
CA GLY A 153 -5.82 -1.82 -8.92
C GLY A 153 -5.99 -1.40 -7.46
N ASP A 154 -6.85 -0.41 -7.27
CA ASP A 154 -7.10 0.21 -5.97
C ASP A 154 -8.57 0.60 -5.85
N PHE A 155 -9.04 0.83 -4.62
CA PHE A 155 -10.35 1.42 -4.41
C PHE A 155 -10.34 2.95 -4.54
N MET A 156 -9.15 3.57 -4.51
CA MET A 156 -8.96 5.00 -4.71
C MET A 156 -8.64 5.29 -6.18
N SER A 157 -9.55 5.94 -6.89
CA SER A 157 -9.39 6.31 -8.30
C SER A 157 -8.06 7.05 -8.53
N GLY A 158 -7.35 6.69 -9.60
CA GLY A 158 -6.09 7.33 -10.05
C GLY A 158 -4.85 7.17 -9.15
N ARG A 159 -4.99 6.83 -7.85
CA ARG A 159 -3.90 6.83 -6.85
C ARG A 159 -2.65 6.09 -7.31
N TYR A 160 -2.77 4.89 -7.87
CA TYR A 160 -1.60 4.10 -8.26
C TYR A 160 -0.92 4.59 -9.54
N PHE A 161 -1.60 5.39 -10.37
CA PHE A 161 -0.99 5.98 -11.56
C PHE A 161 -0.19 7.26 -11.28
N ALA A 162 -0.26 7.82 -10.06
CA ALA A 162 0.43 9.06 -9.70
C ALA A 162 1.97 8.97 -9.88
N ILE A 163 2.62 7.91 -9.39
CA ILE A 163 4.08 7.76 -9.57
C ILE A 163 4.47 7.49 -11.03
N PRO A 164 3.82 6.55 -11.75
CA PRO A 164 3.96 6.43 -13.21
C PRO A 164 3.85 7.76 -13.95
N LEU A 165 2.89 8.62 -13.59
CA LEU A 165 2.72 9.95 -14.16
C LEU A 165 3.94 10.83 -13.91
N TYR A 166 4.39 10.97 -12.67
CA TYR A 166 5.54 11.83 -12.34
C TYR A 166 6.81 11.38 -13.06
N ILE A 167 7.05 10.07 -13.14
CA ILE A 167 8.18 9.52 -13.89
C ILE A 167 8.02 9.82 -15.39
N SER A 168 6.80 9.68 -15.93
CA SER A 168 6.49 9.95 -17.33
C SER A 168 6.72 11.42 -17.71
N VAL A 169 6.25 12.36 -16.87
CA VAL A 169 6.53 13.80 -17.04
C VAL A 169 8.03 14.06 -17.02
N PHE A 170 8.77 13.43 -16.11
CA PHE A 170 10.23 13.54 -16.07
C PHE A 170 10.88 13.01 -17.36
N LEU A 171 10.43 11.87 -17.88
CA LEU A 171 10.96 11.31 -19.14
C LEU A 171 10.69 12.22 -20.35
N LEU A 172 9.59 12.98 -20.33
CA LEU A 172 9.23 13.96 -21.35
C LEU A 172 9.88 15.33 -21.14
N SER A 173 10.58 15.58 -20.03
CA SER A 173 11.13 16.91 -19.69
C SER A 173 12.00 17.52 -20.80
N ASP A 174 12.86 16.71 -21.43
CA ASP A 174 13.70 17.15 -22.55
C ASP A 174 12.91 17.65 -23.76
N LEU A 175 11.71 17.10 -24.01
CA LEU A 175 10.84 17.60 -25.07
C LEU A 175 10.36 19.00 -24.74
N PHE A 176 9.90 19.25 -23.50
CA PHE A 176 9.42 20.56 -23.08
C PHE A 176 10.50 21.65 -23.19
N VAL A 177 11.75 21.31 -22.90
CA VAL A 177 12.90 22.23 -23.04
C VAL A 177 13.19 22.57 -24.51
N ARG A 178 12.89 21.65 -25.44
CA ARG A 178 13.08 21.85 -26.88
C ARG A 178 11.91 22.55 -27.56
N LEU A 179 10.76 22.66 -26.90
CA LEU A 179 9.61 23.38 -27.44
C LEU A 179 9.88 24.88 -27.43
N ASN A 180 9.47 25.56 -28.50
CA ASN A 180 9.44 27.03 -28.47
C ASN A 180 8.38 27.52 -27.47
N ARG A 181 8.48 28.78 -27.05
CA ARG A 181 7.59 29.38 -26.04
C ARG A 181 6.10 29.24 -26.38
N LYS A 182 5.72 29.31 -27.67
CA LYS A 182 4.33 29.18 -28.11
C LYS A 182 3.82 27.75 -27.97
N SER A 183 4.63 26.76 -28.33
CA SER A 183 4.31 25.33 -28.17
C SER A 183 4.24 24.93 -26.71
N LEU A 184 5.12 25.46 -25.85
CA LEU A 184 5.06 25.22 -24.41
C LEU A 184 3.78 25.81 -23.80
N ILE A 185 3.43 27.07 -24.14
CA ILE A 185 2.17 27.69 -23.69
C ILE A 185 0.97 26.89 -24.18
N ALA A 186 0.96 26.44 -25.44
CA ALA A 186 -0.12 25.61 -25.97
C ALA A 186 -0.28 24.29 -25.20
N VAL A 187 0.82 23.60 -24.89
CA VAL A 187 0.77 22.35 -24.09
C VAL A 187 0.30 22.63 -22.67
N VAL A 188 0.78 23.69 -22.03
CA VAL A 188 0.34 24.09 -20.68
C VAL A 188 -1.14 24.47 -20.68
N MET A 189 -1.62 25.17 -21.71
CA MET A 189 -3.03 25.56 -21.83
C MET A 189 -3.91 24.34 -22.09
N VAL A 190 -3.50 23.41 -22.95
CA VAL A 190 -4.20 22.13 -23.16
C VAL A 190 -4.24 21.33 -21.87
N ALA A 191 -3.10 21.18 -21.17
CA ALA A 191 -3.07 20.50 -19.88
C ALA A 191 -3.95 21.20 -18.83
N TYR A 192 -3.90 22.54 -18.75
CA TYR A 192 -4.73 23.34 -17.85
C TYR A 192 -6.23 23.19 -18.14
N PHE A 193 -6.66 23.28 -19.40
CA PHE A 193 -8.07 23.11 -19.76
C PHE A 193 -8.54 21.66 -19.65
N SER A 194 -7.67 20.68 -19.90
CA SER A 194 -7.96 19.27 -19.60
C SER A 194 -8.13 19.05 -18.09
N CYS A 195 -7.24 19.59 -17.27
CA CYS A 195 -7.35 19.52 -15.81
C CYS A 195 -8.55 20.32 -15.26
N ALA A 196 -8.87 21.50 -15.82
CA ALA A 196 -9.99 22.32 -15.38
C ALA A 196 -11.34 21.69 -15.73
N ASN A 197 -11.45 21.01 -16.88
CA ASN A 197 -12.64 20.23 -17.23
C ASN A 197 -12.76 18.96 -16.36
N ILE A 198 -11.66 18.30 -16.02
CA ILE A 198 -11.65 17.17 -15.08
C ILE A 198 -12.06 17.63 -13.67
N ILE A 199 -11.50 18.71 -13.13
CA ILE A 199 -11.89 19.27 -11.82
C ILE A 199 -13.37 19.68 -11.82
N SER A 200 -13.92 20.13 -12.94
CA SER A 200 -15.34 20.51 -13.06
C SER A 200 -16.28 19.31 -13.20
N ILE A 201 -15.84 18.22 -13.86
CA ILE A 201 -16.62 16.98 -14.08
C ILE A 201 -16.47 16.00 -12.90
N SER A 202 -15.37 16.04 -12.14
CA SER A 202 -15.07 15.21 -10.95
C SER A 202 -15.68 15.75 -9.66
N LEU A 203 -16.56 16.76 -9.75
CA LEU A 203 -17.42 17.25 -8.68
C LEU A 203 -18.82 16.59 -8.62
N PRO A 204 -19.09 15.30 -8.94
CA PRO A 204 -20.28 14.67 -8.40
C PRO A 204 -20.04 14.41 -6.92
N SER A 205 -20.88 15.05 -6.12
CA SER A 205 -21.13 14.88 -4.68
C SER A 205 -21.53 13.46 -4.25
N SER A 206 -21.35 12.43 -5.07
CA SER A 206 -21.91 11.13 -4.73
C SER A 206 -20.93 10.36 -3.86
N ARG A 207 -21.27 10.23 -2.57
CA ARG A 207 -20.74 9.21 -1.65
C ARG A 207 -21.04 7.77 -2.12
N VAL A 208 -21.58 7.63 -3.33
CA VAL A 208 -22.06 6.37 -3.88
C VAL A 208 -20.83 5.60 -4.32
N ILE A 209 -20.59 4.51 -3.63
CA ILE A 209 -19.59 3.54 -4.07
C ILE A 209 -20.07 3.00 -5.41
N HIS A 210 -19.29 3.21 -6.47
CA HIS A 210 -19.63 2.65 -7.77
C HIS A 210 -19.74 1.12 -7.65
N ALA A 211 -20.55 0.46 -8.50
CA ALA A 211 -20.75 -1.00 -8.43
C ALA A 211 -19.46 -1.83 -8.57
N HIS A 212 -18.38 -1.22 -9.06
CA HIS A 212 -17.05 -1.81 -9.13
C HIS A 212 -16.16 -1.54 -7.89
N GLY A 213 -16.61 -0.77 -6.90
CA GLY A 213 -15.87 -0.52 -5.65
C GLY A 213 -14.71 0.48 -5.76
N ILE A 214 -14.58 1.22 -6.86
CA ILE A 214 -13.55 2.26 -7.06
C ILE A 214 -14.22 3.62 -6.96
N ASN A 215 -13.67 4.50 -6.12
CA ASN A 215 -14.27 5.80 -5.83
C ASN A 215 -13.24 6.92 -5.88
N ASN A 216 -13.75 8.13 -6.11
CA ASN A 216 -13.02 9.36 -5.86
C ASN A 216 -12.99 9.67 -4.36
N GLU A 217 -12.08 9.00 -3.64
CA GLU A 217 -11.87 9.23 -2.20
C GLU A 217 -11.42 10.67 -1.91
N GLN A 218 -10.77 11.37 -2.84
CA GLN A 218 -10.45 12.80 -2.65
C GLN A 218 -11.72 13.64 -2.51
N ALA A 219 -12.74 13.40 -3.36
CA ALA A 219 -14.04 14.07 -3.24
C ALA A 219 -14.74 13.70 -1.93
N PHE A 220 -14.63 12.45 -1.48
CA PHE A 220 -15.18 11.98 -0.21
C PHE A 220 -14.63 12.80 0.98
N TYR A 221 -13.30 13.03 1.04
CA TYR A 221 -12.68 13.80 2.12
C TYR A 221 -12.75 15.33 1.94
N TYR A 222 -13.10 15.84 0.75
CA TYR A 222 -13.18 17.28 0.48
C TYR A 222 -14.46 17.94 1.01
N GLY A 223 -15.52 17.19 1.33
CA GLY A 223 -16.55 17.62 2.28
C GLY A 223 -17.52 18.72 1.83
N ARG A 224 -17.86 18.85 0.53
CA ARG A 224 -18.82 19.88 0.07
C ARG A 224 -20.28 19.63 0.51
N ASP A 225 -20.65 18.38 0.81
CA ASP A 225 -22.05 17.99 1.13
C ASP A 225 -22.30 17.80 2.64
N GLY A 226 -21.76 18.68 3.48
CA GLY A 226 -22.29 18.91 4.83
C GLY A 226 -21.98 17.90 5.94
N ASN A 227 -21.19 16.83 5.71
CA ASN A 227 -20.61 16.06 6.82
C ASN A 227 -19.18 16.54 7.09
N ALA A 228 -19.05 17.44 8.06
CA ALA A 228 -17.77 17.97 8.54
C ALA A 228 -16.87 16.91 9.22
N ALA A 229 -17.42 15.75 9.60
CA ALA A 229 -16.79 14.76 10.48
C ALA A 229 -15.44 14.15 10.02
N PHE A 230 -15.00 14.40 8.77
CA PHE A 230 -13.75 13.84 8.23
C PHE A 230 -12.90 14.85 7.44
N SER A 231 -13.19 16.15 7.56
CA SER A 231 -12.56 17.20 6.77
C SER A 231 -11.25 17.72 7.38
N PHE A 232 -10.25 16.85 7.57
CA PHE A 232 -8.94 17.27 8.12
C PHE A 232 -8.01 17.93 7.09
N GLY A 233 -8.39 17.90 5.80
CA GLY A 233 -7.53 18.33 4.71
C GLY A 233 -7.18 19.82 4.79
N LEU A 234 -5.94 20.18 4.44
CA LEU A 234 -5.49 21.58 4.40
C LEU A 234 -6.40 22.44 3.49
N LEU A 235 -6.95 21.86 2.43
CA LEU A 235 -7.81 22.59 1.49
C LEU A 235 -9.30 22.32 1.70
N ALA A 236 -9.69 21.63 2.77
CA ALA A 236 -11.10 21.37 3.04
C ALA A 236 -11.83 22.69 3.39
N PRO A 237 -13.05 22.91 2.85
CA PRO A 237 -13.80 24.14 3.03
C PRO A 237 -14.24 24.37 4.49
N ASN A 238 -14.57 23.28 5.20
CA ASN A 238 -14.90 23.30 6.63
C ASN A 238 -13.98 22.30 7.33
N ARG A 239 -12.88 22.77 7.92
CA ARG A 239 -12.02 21.89 8.73
C ARG A 239 -12.64 21.68 10.10
N ASP A 240 -12.79 20.41 10.46
CA ASP A 240 -13.24 20.00 11.78
C ASP A 240 -12.22 18.99 12.32
N TYR A 241 -11.74 19.23 13.54
CA TYR A 241 -10.78 18.35 14.21
C TYR A 241 -11.49 17.68 15.37
N PRO A 242 -11.16 16.42 15.70
CA PRO A 242 -11.81 15.75 16.82
C PRO A 242 -11.56 16.54 18.10
N ASP A 243 -12.61 16.71 18.91
CA ASP A 243 -12.47 17.34 20.22
C ASP A 243 -11.72 16.38 21.18
N VAL A 244 -10.42 16.63 21.32
CA VAL A 244 -9.52 15.85 22.19
C VAL A 244 -9.48 16.38 23.63
N THR A 245 -10.29 17.37 24.00
CA THR A 245 -10.28 17.95 25.36
C THR A 245 -10.68 16.95 26.43
N ASN A 246 -11.48 15.94 26.06
CA ASN A 246 -11.92 14.85 26.94
C ASN A 246 -10.96 13.65 26.98
N TRP A 247 -9.81 13.72 26.30
CA TRP A 247 -8.75 12.72 26.45
C TRP A 247 -8.13 12.87 27.84
N ARG A 248 -8.69 12.13 28.81
CA ARG A 248 -8.22 12.09 30.19
C ARG A 248 -6.71 11.83 30.21
N ARG A 249 -5.96 12.71 30.87
CA ARG A 249 -4.51 12.56 31.09
C ARG A 249 -4.18 11.48 32.13
N ASP A 250 -5.18 10.98 32.85
CA ASP A 250 -5.02 10.09 34.01
C ASP A 250 -5.39 8.63 33.72
N THR A 251 -5.53 8.24 32.45
CA THR A 251 -5.78 6.83 32.11
C THR A 251 -4.52 6.01 32.32
N GLU A 252 -4.62 4.94 33.10
CA GLU A 252 -3.51 4.01 33.29
C GLU A 252 -3.09 3.41 31.94
N PRO A 253 -1.79 3.42 31.61
CA PRO A 253 -1.30 2.78 30.40
C PRO A 253 -1.53 1.27 30.50
N ASN A 254 -1.98 0.67 29.39
CA ASN A 254 -2.28 -0.77 29.21
C ASN A 254 -3.61 -1.27 29.79
N VAL A 255 -4.52 -0.39 30.20
CA VAL A 255 -5.91 -0.77 30.47
C VAL A 255 -6.71 -0.64 29.16
N ILE A 256 -7.61 -1.60 28.88
CA ILE A 256 -8.56 -1.51 27.76
C ILE A 256 -9.92 -1.20 28.37
N ASP A 257 -10.45 -0.01 28.09
CA ASP A 257 -11.73 0.46 28.65
C ASP A 257 -12.92 0.07 27.77
N ASP A 258 -12.66 -0.13 26.47
CA ASP A 258 -13.68 -0.38 25.46
C ASP A 258 -13.10 -1.17 24.30
N VAL A 259 -13.91 -2.05 23.68
CA VAL A 259 -13.54 -2.82 22.50
C VAL A 259 -14.55 -2.54 21.40
N GLN A 260 -14.05 -1.98 20.30
CA GLN A 260 -14.86 -1.62 19.14
C GLN A 260 -14.45 -2.43 17.92
N ILE A 261 -15.42 -2.82 17.10
CA ILE A 261 -15.20 -3.61 15.88
C ILE A 261 -15.54 -2.75 14.68
N ARG A 262 -14.56 -2.46 13.83
CA ARG A 262 -14.78 -1.66 12.62
C ARG A 262 -13.73 -1.93 11.56
N CYS A 263 -14.15 -2.04 10.30
CA CYS A 263 -13.24 -1.97 9.17
C CYS A 263 -13.26 -0.55 8.57
N GLY A 264 -12.07 -0.05 8.21
CA GLY A 264 -11.91 1.24 7.55
C GLY A 264 -11.93 2.41 8.52
N LEU A 265 -11.30 3.52 8.12
CA LEU A 265 -11.21 4.78 8.88
C LEU A 265 -10.65 4.64 10.31
N LEU A 266 -9.93 3.55 10.63
CA LEU A 266 -9.45 3.26 11.98
C LEU A 266 -8.60 4.37 12.58
N GLY A 267 -7.73 5.00 11.78
CA GLY A 267 -6.93 6.14 12.24
C GLY A 267 -7.79 7.33 12.68
N ASN A 268 -8.88 7.63 11.96
CA ASN A 268 -9.81 8.69 12.37
C ASN A 268 -10.60 8.28 13.62
N HIS A 269 -11.09 7.04 13.67
CA HIS A 269 -11.84 6.56 14.83
C HIS A 269 -10.98 6.50 16.09
N ALA A 270 -9.71 6.09 15.98
CA ALA A 270 -8.76 6.14 17.07
C ALA A 270 -8.51 7.59 17.55
N LEU A 271 -8.42 8.55 16.62
CA LEU A 271 -8.27 9.99 16.95
C LEU A 271 -9.56 10.67 17.47
N SER A 272 -10.72 10.02 17.38
CA SER A 272 -12.00 10.59 17.84
C SER A 272 -12.65 9.78 18.97
N SER A 273 -12.05 8.65 19.34
CA SER A 273 -12.51 7.82 20.45
C SER A 273 -11.86 8.23 21.77
N LYS A 274 -12.38 7.65 22.86
CA LYS A 274 -11.79 7.79 24.18
C LYS A 274 -10.40 7.13 24.18
N PRO A 275 -9.46 7.60 25.02
CA PRO A 275 -8.24 6.85 25.30
C PRO A 275 -8.57 5.40 25.70
N ASN A 276 -7.64 4.46 25.46
CA ASN A 276 -7.78 3.05 25.82
C ASN A 276 -8.88 2.25 25.10
N THR A 277 -9.55 2.79 24.06
CA THR A 277 -10.38 1.98 23.17
C THR A 277 -9.50 1.09 22.28
N HIS A 278 -9.71 -0.22 22.36
CA HIS A 278 -9.11 -1.18 21.43
C HIS A 278 -10.00 -1.36 20.19
N TRP A 279 -9.42 -1.26 19.00
CA TRP A 279 -10.12 -1.44 17.74
C TRP A 279 -9.77 -2.76 17.08
N ILE A 280 -10.75 -3.67 17.04
CA ILE A 280 -10.68 -4.88 16.23
C ILE A 280 -10.99 -4.50 14.79
N ASP A 281 -10.10 -4.88 13.87
CA ASP A 281 -10.19 -4.58 12.44
C ASP A 281 -10.56 -5.83 11.62
N PRO A 282 -11.84 -6.01 11.25
CA PRO A 282 -12.28 -7.10 10.37
C PRO A 282 -11.56 -7.14 9.01
N CYS A 283 -10.98 -6.04 8.54
CA CYS A 283 -10.19 -6.03 7.31
C CYS A 283 -8.76 -6.55 7.50
N GLY A 284 -8.35 -6.80 8.75
CA GLY A 284 -7.06 -7.38 9.13
C GLY A 284 -5.88 -6.47 8.81
N LEU A 285 -6.07 -5.21 8.47
CA LEU A 285 -4.98 -4.30 8.17
C LEU A 285 -4.15 -4.01 9.42
N THR A 286 -4.82 -3.85 10.58
CA THR A 286 -4.17 -3.62 11.88
C THR A 286 -4.29 -4.78 12.86
N ASP A 287 -5.17 -5.75 12.60
CA ASP A 287 -5.39 -6.89 13.50
C ASP A 287 -4.55 -8.13 13.07
N PRO A 288 -3.66 -8.64 13.94
CA PRO A 288 -2.73 -9.71 13.57
C PRO A 288 -3.37 -11.09 13.45
N LEU A 289 -4.43 -11.37 14.22
CA LEU A 289 -5.17 -12.63 14.13
C LEU A 289 -5.99 -12.62 12.85
N LEU A 290 -6.82 -11.59 12.68
CA LEU A 290 -7.74 -11.49 11.57
C LEU A 290 -6.95 -11.45 10.25
N ALA A 291 -5.84 -10.73 10.13
CA ALA A 291 -4.99 -10.73 8.92
C ALA A 291 -4.66 -12.13 8.34
N ARG A 292 -4.71 -13.18 9.16
CA ARG A 292 -4.32 -14.56 8.83
C ARG A 292 -5.50 -15.53 8.75
N LEU A 293 -6.71 -15.10 9.12
CA LEU A 293 -7.92 -15.89 8.97
C LEU A 293 -8.47 -15.84 7.53
N PRO A 294 -9.25 -16.86 7.12
CA PRO A 294 -9.97 -16.83 5.84
C PRO A 294 -10.90 -15.63 5.72
N ILE A 295 -11.04 -15.11 4.50
CA ILE A 295 -11.99 -14.05 4.19
C ILE A 295 -13.42 -14.57 4.23
N ASP A 296 -14.37 -13.68 4.50
CA ASP A 296 -15.81 -14.00 4.47
C ASP A 296 -16.53 -13.05 3.52
N THR A 297 -16.68 -13.49 2.26
CA THR A 297 -17.37 -12.72 1.21
C THR A 297 -18.88 -12.64 1.41
N SER A 298 -19.46 -13.37 2.38
CA SER A 298 -20.89 -13.26 2.70
C SER A 298 -21.22 -12.05 3.56
N ILE A 299 -20.21 -11.48 4.24
CA ILE A 299 -20.35 -10.29 5.11
C ILE A 299 -20.15 -8.98 4.31
N ASP A 300 -19.75 -9.08 3.04
CA ASP A 300 -19.27 -7.96 2.24
C ASP A 300 -20.32 -7.48 1.21
N SER A 301 -21.42 -6.91 1.73
CA SER A 301 -22.56 -6.46 0.91
C SER A 301 -22.71 -4.94 0.76
N THR A 302 -22.09 -4.15 1.64
CA THR A 302 -22.32 -2.69 1.68
C THR A 302 -21.35 -1.89 0.81
N ASP A 303 -20.15 -2.41 0.58
CA ASP A 303 -19.08 -1.74 -0.17
C ASP A 303 -18.37 -2.66 -1.16
N GLY A 304 -18.74 -3.94 -1.25
CA GLY A 304 -18.17 -4.89 -2.20
C GLY A 304 -18.45 -4.56 -3.66
N ASN A 305 -17.56 -4.99 -4.56
CA ASN A 305 -17.82 -5.01 -6.00
C ASN A 305 -18.82 -6.14 -6.33
N ARG A 306 -19.07 -6.36 -7.63
CA ARG A 306 -19.93 -7.45 -8.14
C ARG A 306 -19.59 -8.86 -7.67
N PHE A 307 -18.42 -9.09 -7.07
CA PHE A 307 -17.98 -10.38 -6.53
C PHE A 307 -18.12 -10.45 -4.99
N GLY A 308 -18.68 -9.43 -4.35
CA GLY A 308 -18.80 -9.38 -2.89
C GLY A 308 -17.45 -9.15 -2.20
N TRP A 309 -16.57 -8.35 -2.80
CA TRP A 309 -15.38 -7.83 -2.10
C TRP A 309 -14.88 -6.51 -2.66
N ARG A 310 -14.19 -5.69 -1.85
CA ARG A 310 -13.58 -4.43 -2.31
C ARG A 310 -12.09 -4.38 -1.99
N ILE A 311 -11.27 -3.92 -2.95
CA ILE A 311 -9.83 -3.73 -2.72
C ILE A 311 -9.64 -2.87 -1.47
N GLY A 312 -8.79 -3.34 -0.55
CA GLY A 312 -8.49 -2.65 0.69
C GLY A 312 -9.53 -2.81 1.81
N HIS A 313 -10.69 -3.41 1.55
CA HIS A 313 -11.78 -3.60 2.52
C HIS A 313 -12.27 -5.05 2.58
N ILE A 314 -11.35 -6.01 2.43
CA ILE A 314 -11.67 -7.44 2.41
C ILE A 314 -11.85 -7.93 3.86
N LYS A 315 -13.10 -8.14 4.26
CA LYS A 315 -13.48 -8.46 5.65
C LYS A 315 -13.35 -9.94 5.97
N ARG A 316 -13.17 -10.20 7.26
CA ARG A 316 -13.10 -11.52 7.88
C ARG A 316 -14.08 -11.57 9.04
N ARG A 317 -14.62 -12.75 9.28
CA ARG A 317 -15.50 -12.97 10.42
C ARG A 317 -14.67 -12.84 11.71
N VAL A 318 -15.14 -12.01 12.62
CA VAL A 318 -14.59 -11.93 13.97
C VAL A 318 -14.98 -13.21 14.72
N PRO A 319 -14.02 -14.00 15.23
CA PRO A 319 -14.34 -15.23 15.96
C PRO A 319 -15.15 -14.94 17.23
N GLU A 320 -16.07 -15.83 17.58
CA GLU A 320 -16.81 -15.74 18.84
C GLU A 320 -15.84 -15.86 20.03
N GLY A 321 -15.99 -14.96 21.01
CA GLY A 321 -15.08 -14.86 22.15
C GLY A 321 -13.84 -14.00 21.91
N TYR A 322 -13.58 -13.52 20.69
CA TYR A 322 -12.38 -12.72 20.42
C TYR A 322 -12.43 -11.33 21.06
N ALA A 323 -13.56 -10.63 20.99
CA ALA A 323 -13.71 -9.32 21.61
C ALA A 323 -13.60 -9.40 23.14
N GLU A 324 -14.19 -10.43 23.73
CA GLU A 324 -14.13 -10.75 25.16
C GLU A 324 -12.69 -11.11 25.57
N SER A 325 -11.94 -11.78 24.70
CA SER A 325 -10.54 -12.12 24.93
C SER A 325 -9.63 -10.90 24.95
N ILE A 326 -9.92 -9.90 24.12
CA ILE A 326 -9.22 -8.62 24.12
C ILE A 326 -9.57 -7.82 25.38
N ALA A 327 -10.86 -7.72 25.71
CA ALA A 327 -11.33 -6.95 26.87
C ALA A 327 -10.82 -7.51 28.21
N SER A 328 -10.87 -8.83 28.38
CA SER A 328 -10.50 -9.49 29.65
C SER A 328 -9.01 -9.85 29.74
N GLY A 329 -8.30 -9.88 28.60
CA GLY A 329 -6.94 -10.41 28.50
C GLY A 329 -6.84 -11.95 28.59
N VAL A 330 -7.94 -12.65 28.86
CA VAL A 330 -8.03 -14.12 28.95
C VAL A 330 -8.58 -14.68 27.65
N ASN A 331 -7.92 -15.66 27.06
CA ASN A 331 -8.37 -16.28 25.82
C ASN A 331 -9.64 -17.12 26.06
N VAL A 332 -10.77 -16.65 25.53
CA VAL A 332 -12.09 -17.29 25.59
C VAL A 332 -12.67 -17.51 24.19
N ILE A 333 -11.83 -17.52 23.16
CA ILE A 333 -12.23 -17.83 21.77
C ILE A 333 -12.81 -19.25 21.73
N GLN A 334 -14.02 -19.39 21.17
CA GLN A 334 -14.74 -20.68 21.20
C GLN A 334 -14.11 -21.75 20.30
N ASP A 335 -13.62 -21.38 19.12
CA ASP A 335 -12.95 -22.31 18.23
C ASP A 335 -11.55 -22.65 18.81
N PRO A 336 -11.30 -23.91 19.19
CA PRO A 336 -10.06 -24.28 19.88
C PRO A 336 -8.82 -24.15 18.99
N ASP A 337 -8.95 -24.31 17.67
CA ASP A 337 -7.83 -24.18 16.74
C ASP A 337 -7.47 -22.69 16.57
N ILE A 338 -8.48 -21.81 16.47
CA ILE A 338 -8.26 -20.35 16.43
C ILE A 338 -7.73 -19.85 17.78
N ALA A 339 -8.22 -20.37 18.90
CA ALA A 339 -7.75 -20.02 20.24
C ALA A 339 -6.24 -20.30 20.38
N ARG A 340 -5.78 -21.51 20.00
CA ARG A 340 -4.35 -21.86 20.03
C ARG A 340 -3.52 -21.00 19.08
N PHE A 341 -4.07 -20.67 17.91
CA PHE A 341 -3.40 -19.80 16.96
C PHE A 341 -3.26 -18.37 17.50
N TYR A 342 -4.29 -17.85 18.16
CA TYR A 342 -4.28 -16.55 18.80
C TYR A 342 -3.22 -16.48 19.93
N ASP A 343 -3.13 -17.51 20.78
CA ASP A 343 -2.10 -17.56 21.83
C ASP A 343 -0.67 -17.50 21.24
N LEU A 344 -0.45 -18.21 20.13
CA LEU A 344 0.82 -18.17 19.42
C LEU A 344 1.12 -16.77 18.89
N ILE A 345 0.14 -16.12 18.24
CA ILE A 345 0.28 -14.77 17.72
C ILE A 345 0.58 -13.79 18.85
N LYS A 346 -0.17 -13.85 19.95
CA LYS A 346 -0.02 -12.98 21.13
C LYS A 346 1.40 -13.01 21.68
N VAL A 347 2.02 -14.18 21.74
CA VAL A 347 3.44 -14.32 22.13
C VAL A 347 4.37 -13.57 21.16
N VAL A 348 4.14 -13.70 19.85
CA VAL A 348 5.00 -13.07 18.84
C VAL A 348 4.84 -11.55 18.82
N VAL A 349 3.62 -11.03 19.00
CA VAL A 349 3.34 -9.59 18.84
C VAL A 349 3.41 -8.79 20.15
N SER A 350 3.23 -9.43 21.32
CA SER A 350 3.09 -8.72 22.60
C SER A 350 4.13 -9.05 23.67
N ASP A 351 4.78 -10.22 23.65
CA ASP A 351 5.79 -10.54 24.68
C ASP A 351 7.02 -9.61 24.55
N PRO A 352 7.82 -9.43 25.63
CA PRO A 352 9.03 -8.63 25.58
C PRO A 352 9.95 -9.06 24.43
N VAL A 353 10.49 -8.06 23.71
CA VAL A 353 11.12 -8.23 22.40
C VAL A 353 12.18 -9.34 22.38
N PHE A 354 13.02 -9.41 23.42
CA PHE A 354 14.12 -10.38 23.55
C PHE A 354 13.83 -11.55 24.49
N SER A 355 12.57 -11.79 24.84
CA SER A 355 12.23 -12.96 25.66
C SER A 355 12.56 -14.26 24.93
N ARG A 356 13.12 -15.23 25.65
CA ARG A 356 13.47 -16.54 25.06
C ARG A 356 12.27 -17.21 24.40
N LYS A 357 11.09 -17.12 25.02
CA LYS A 357 9.83 -17.64 24.50
C LYS A 357 9.51 -17.03 23.14
N ARG A 358 9.48 -15.69 23.05
CA ARG A 358 9.23 -14.97 21.80
C ARG A 358 10.22 -15.30 20.70
N LEU A 359 11.53 -15.36 21.02
CA LEU A 359 12.56 -15.69 20.02
C LEU A 359 12.40 -17.10 19.45
N VAL A 360 12.06 -18.10 20.27
CA VAL A 360 11.74 -19.46 19.80
C VAL A 360 10.51 -19.45 18.90
N TYR A 361 9.48 -18.70 19.28
CA TYR A 361 8.25 -18.58 18.52
C TYR A 361 8.44 -17.80 17.21
N LEU A 362 9.34 -16.83 17.15
CA LEU A 362 9.62 -16.05 15.95
C LEU A 362 10.17 -16.91 14.80
N PHE A 363 11.14 -17.79 15.07
CA PHE A 363 11.64 -18.74 14.06
C PHE A 363 10.54 -19.68 13.59
N LYS A 364 9.74 -20.18 14.52
CA LYS A 364 8.63 -21.10 14.26
C LYS A 364 7.49 -20.44 13.46
N PHE A 365 7.15 -19.20 13.80
CA PHE A 365 6.07 -18.42 13.20
C PHE A 365 6.45 -17.82 11.84
N SER A 366 7.73 -17.67 11.55
CA SER A 366 8.20 -17.13 10.25
C SER A 366 7.71 -17.94 9.03
N GLY A 367 7.40 -19.24 9.23
CA GLY A 367 6.80 -20.11 8.23
C GLY A 367 5.27 -20.12 8.18
N ILE A 368 4.59 -19.56 9.19
CA ILE A 368 3.13 -19.58 9.32
C ILE A 368 2.56 -18.26 8.83
N LYS A 369 2.10 -18.23 7.58
CA LYS A 369 1.59 -17.00 6.94
C LYS A 369 0.07 -16.89 7.07
N THR A 370 -0.61 -18.01 7.27
CA THR A 370 -2.08 -18.11 7.35
C THR A 370 -2.49 -19.11 8.43
N PHE A 371 -3.77 -19.06 8.80
CA PHE A 371 -4.37 -20.08 9.66
C PHE A 371 -4.36 -21.48 9.03
N GLU A 372 -4.42 -21.60 7.70
CA GLU A 372 -4.29 -22.88 7.01
C GLU A 372 -2.87 -23.46 7.14
N ASP A 373 -1.84 -22.61 7.06
CA ASP A 373 -0.45 -23.02 7.33
C ASP A 373 -0.32 -23.51 8.77
N PHE A 374 -0.98 -22.86 9.73
CA PHE A 374 -1.00 -23.30 11.12
C PHE A 374 -1.66 -24.68 11.27
N LYS A 375 -2.85 -24.87 10.69
CA LYS A 375 -3.58 -26.16 10.77
C LYS A 375 -2.84 -27.33 10.14
N SER A 376 -2.07 -27.08 9.08
CA SER A 376 -1.28 -28.09 8.38
C SER A 376 0.09 -28.35 9.00
N SER A 377 0.52 -27.51 9.95
CA SER A 377 1.80 -27.64 10.63
C SER A 377 1.72 -28.60 11.82
N SER A 378 2.84 -29.20 12.20
CA SER A 378 2.95 -30.11 13.37
C SER A 378 2.79 -29.41 14.73
N PHE A 379 2.25 -28.18 14.75
CA PHE A 379 2.04 -27.34 15.92
C PHE A 379 0.71 -27.63 16.64
N LYS A 380 -0.03 -28.64 16.18
CA LYS A 380 -1.29 -29.06 16.79
C LYS A 380 -1.08 -29.86 18.09
N GLU A 381 0.14 -30.34 18.33
CA GLU A 381 0.53 -31.12 19.52
C GLU A 381 1.12 -30.26 20.63
#